data_AF-A0A2H9LFZ7-F1
#
_entry.id   AF-A0A2H9LFZ7-F1
#
_cell.length_a   1.000
_cell.length_b   1.000
_cell.length_c   1.000
_cell.angle_alpha   90.00
_cell.angle_beta   90.00
_cell.angle_gamma   90.00
#
_symmetry.space_group_name_H-M   'P 1'
#
loop_
_entity.id
_entity.type
_entity.pdbx_description
1 polymer ?
#
loop_
_entity_poly.entity_id
_entity_poly.type
_entity_poly.pdbx_seq_one_letter_code
_entity_poly.pdbx_strand_id
1 'polypeptide(L)' 'MALKTKDIREMGKEELLSKIVELRKELVKLNAQVHTGTVPKNAGQLKLIKKTIAKILTIMNEKKKGKEESKKE' A
#
# COMPACT_ATOMS: atom_id res chain seq x y z
N MET A 1 9.09 -3.59 7.23
CA MET A 1 8.18 -2.94 8.19
C MET A 1 6.74 -3.23 7.77
N ALA A 2 5.88 -3.74 8.64
CA ALA A 2 4.45 -3.86 8.34
C ALA A 2 3.73 -2.60 8.83
N LEU A 3 3.13 -1.82 7.93
CA LEU A 3 2.27 -0.70 8.34
C LEU A 3 1.02 -1.24 9.03
N LYS A 4 0.76 -0.75 10.25
CA LYS A 4 -0.49 -1.03 10.96
C LYS A 4 -1.62 -0.24 10.31
N THR A 5 -2.82 -0.78 10.42
CA THR A 5 -4.02 -0.17 9.83
C THR A 5 -4.40 1.16 10.48
N LYS A 6 -4.01 1.39 11.74
CA LYS A 6 -4.24 2.65 12.46
C LYS A 6 -3.50 3.81 11.80
N ASP A 7 -2.20 3.65 11.58
CA ASP A 7 -1.36 4.66 10.92
C ASP A 7 -1.91 5.02 9.52
N ILE A 8 -2.35 4.01 8.75
CA ILE A 8 -2.94 4.22 7.41
C ILE A 8 -4.26 5.02 7.48
N ARG A 9 -5.03 4.86 8.56
CA ARG A 9 -6.27 5.63 8.74
C ARG A 9 -6.00 7.07 9.16
N GLU A 10 -4.95 7.30 9.94
CA GLU A 10 -4.53 8.64 10.40
C GLU A 10 -3.88 9.45 9.26
N MET A 11 -3.24 8.78 8.31
CA MET A 11 -2.64 9.42 7.13
C MET A 11 -3.67 10.14 6.24
N GLY A 12 -3.25 11.30 5.72
CA GLY A 12 -3.96 12.09 4.72
C GLY A 12 -4.01 11.41 3.35
N LYS A 13 -4.99 11.80 2.51
CA LYS A 13 -5.19 11.16 1.19
C LYS A 13 -3.96 11.28 0.27
N GLU A 14 -3.32 12.43 0.28
CA GLU A 14 -2.10 12.70 -0.51
C GLU A 14 -0.91 11.90 0.00
N GLU A 15 -0.78 11.78 1.32
CA GLU A 15 0.26 10.98 1.96
C GLU A 15 0.11 9.49 1.62
N LEU A 16 -1.12 8.97 1.64
CA LEU A 16 -1.44 7.60 1.23
C LEU A 16 -1.09 7.34 -0.24
N LEU A 17 -1.38 8.30 -1.12
CA LEU A 17 -1.03 8.20 -2.54
C LEU A 17 0.49 8.19 -2.74
N SER A 18 1.22 9.09 -2.09
CA SER A 18 2.68 9.09 -2.09
C SER A 18 3.24 7.77 -1.59
N LYS A 19 2.69 7.22 -0.50
CA LYS A 19 3.10 5.92 0.05
C LYS A 19 2.90 4.77 -0.94
N ILE A 20 1.79 4.76 -1.68
CA ILE A 20 1.54 3.75 -2.72
C ILE A 20 2.62 3.82 -3.81
N VAL A 21 3.02 5.03 -4.22
CA VAL A 21 4.06 5.22 -5.23
C VAL A 21 5.41 4.69 -4.74
N GLU A 22 5.79 5.00 -3.49
CA GLU A 22 7.01 4.47 -2.86
C GLU A 22 7.00 2.94 -2.81
N LEU A 23 5.91 2.34 -2.32
CA LEU A 23 5.76 0.89 -2.18
C LEU A 23 5.78 0.19 -3.54
N ARG A 24 5.21 0.79 -4.58
CA ARG A 24 5.29 0.26 -5.96
C ARG A 24 6.72 0.30 -6.50
N LYS A 25 7.47 1.37 -6.27
CA LYS A 25 8.89 1.45 -6.67
C LYS A 25 9.72 0.37 -5.99
N GLU A 26 9.51 0.13 -4.70
CA GLU A 26 10.17 -0.95 -3.96
C GLU A 26 9.80 -2.33 -4.51
N LEU A 27 8.52 -2.54 -4.84
CA LEU A 27 8.04 -3.79 -5.42
C LEU A 27 8.68 -4.09 -6.77
N VAL A 28 8.87 -3.08 -7.63
CA VAL A 28 9.55 -3.24 -8.93
C VAL A 28 11.01 -3.65 -8.73
N LYS A 29 11.73 -3.02 -7.79
CA LYS A 29 13.13 -3.37 -7.48
C LYS A 29 13.23 -4.82 -6.98
N LEU A 30 12.33 -5.22 -6.08
CA LEU A 30 12.31 -6.59 -5.56
C LEU A 30 11.94 -7.61 -6.65
N ASN A 31 10.98 -7.30 -7.52
CA ASN A 31 10.65 -8.16 -8.65
C ASN A 31 11.85 -8.31 -9.60
N ALA A 32 12.59 -7.23 -9.88
CA ALA A 32 13.80 -7.30 -10.70
C ALA A 32 14.84 -8.24 -10.07
N GLN A 33 15.09 -8.11 -8.75
CA GLN A 33 16.01 -9.01 -8.02
C GLN A 33 15.58 -10.48 -8.06
N VAL A 34 14.28 -10.73 -7.90
CA VAL A 34 13.71 -12.09 -8.02
C VAL A 34 13.92 -12.64 -9.43
N HIS A 35 13.70 -11.81 -10.45
CA HIS A 35 13.82 -12.20 -11.86
C HIS A 35 15.25 -12.45 -12.29
N THR A 36 16.23 -11.73 -11.72
CA THR A 36 17.66 -11.97 -11.95
C THR A 36 18.19 -13.23 -11.23
N GLY A 37 17.33 -14.01 -10.58
CA GLY A 37 17.72 -15.23 -9.86
C GLY A 37 18.43 -14.96 -8.52
N THR A 38 18.46 -13.70 -8.08
CA THR A 38 19.04 -13.34 -6.79
C THR A 38 18.05 -13.72 -5.70
N VAL A 39 18.43 -14.66 -4.83
CA VAL A 39 17.60 -15.05 -3.69
C VAL A 39 17.33 -13.79 -2.85
N PRO A 40 16.06 -13.34 -2.76
CA PRO A 40 15.74 -12.16 -1.99
C PRO A 40 16.05 -12.47 -0.53
N LYS A 41 16.81 -11.59 0.15
CA LYS A 41 17.12 -11.74 1.58
C LYS A 41 15.85 -11.99 2.41
N ASN A 42 14.72 -11.41 1.99
CA ASN A 42 13.43 -11.52 2.67
C ASN A 42 12.31 -11.90 1.69
N ALA A 43 12.09 -13.20 1.44
CA ALA A 43 11.02 -13.70 0.58
C ALA A 43 9.60 -13.20 0.99
N GLY A 44 9.39 -12.94 2.29
CA GLY A 44 8.14 -12.40 2.83
C GLY A 44 7.89 -10.91 2.51
N GLN A 45 8.92 -10.16 2.11
CA GLN A 45 8.81 -8.72 1.91
C GLN A 45 7.87 -8.36 0.74
N LEU A 46 7.92 -9.14 -0.35
CA LEU A 46 7.04 -8.95 -1.50
C LEU A 46 5.55 -9.08 -1.09
N LYS A 47 5.24 -10.09 -0.28
CA LYS A 47 3.88 -10.33 0.25
C LYS A 47 3.45 -9.21 1.19
N LEU A 48 4.36 -8.72 2.04
CA LEU A 48 4.11 -7.61 2.95
C LEU A 48 3.81 -6.30 2.20
N ILE A 49 4.58 -5.96 1.17
CA ILE A 49 4.36 -4.76 0.36
C ILE A 49 3.01 -4.84 -0.35
N LYS A 50 2.70 -5.96 -1.02
CA LYS A 50 1.41 -6.18 -1.67
C LYS A 50 0.24 -6.02 -0.69
N LYS A 51 0.35 -6.63 0.50
CA LYS A 51 -0.68 -6.54 1.54
C LYS A 51 -0.83 -5.12 2.08
N THR A 52 0.26 -4.35 2.13
CA THR A 52 0.25 -2.97 2.59
C THR A 52 -0.44 -2.06 1.58
N ILE A 53 -0.11 -2.19 0.28
CA ILE A 53 -0.79 -1.47 -0.81
C ILE A 53 -2.30 -1.77 -0.78
N ALA A 54 -2.67 -3.04 -0.63
CA ALA A 54 -4.08 -3.45 -0.56
C ALA A 54 -4.82 -2.77 0.60
N LYS A 55 -4.23 -2.74 1.81
CA LYS A 55 -4.82 -2.05 2.97
C LYS A 55 -5.03 -0.55 2.73
N ILE A 56 -4.05 0.11 2.13
CA ILE A 56 -4.14 1.55 1.81
C ILE A 56 -5.30 1.80 0.85
N LEU A 57 -5.39 1.02 -0.23
CA LEU A 57 -6.46 1.14 -1.22
C LEU A 57 -7.83 0.86 -0.61
N THR A 58 -7.95 -0.15 0.26
CA THR A 58 -9.19 -0.43 0.99
C THR A 58 -9.62 0.77 1.82
N ILE A 59 -8.74 1.32 2.66
CA ILE A 59 -9.07 2.46 3.52
C ILE A 59 -9.41 3.71 2.69
N MET A 60 -8.70 3.96 1.59
CA MET A 60 -9.05 5.04 0.67
C MET A 60 -10.45 4.88 0.08
N ASN A 61 -10.84 3.65 -0.27
CA ASN A 61 -12.16 3.36 -0.82
C ASN A 61 -13.25 3.47 0.25
N GLU A 62 -13.00 3.01 1.48
CA GLU A 62 -13.89 3.20 2.64
C GLU A 62 -14.12 4.70 2.91
N LYS A 63 -13.04 5.50 2.95
CA LYS A 63 -13.12 6.97 3.11
C LYS A 63 -13.85 7.65 1.95
N LYS A 64 -13.81 7.09 0.73
CA LYS A 64 -14.49 7.63 -0.44
C LYS A 64 -15.99 7.33 -0.39
N LYS A 65 -16.39 6.08 -0.09
CA LYS A 65 -17.80 5.67 0.01
C LYS A 65 -18.55 6.47 1.08
N GLY A 66 -17.98 6.60 2.28
CA GLY A 66 -18.60 7.40 3.35
C GLY A 66 -18.75 8.90 3.02
N LYS A 67 -17.95 9.43 2.08
CA LYS A 67 -18.10 10.82 1.59
C LYS A 67 -19.11 10.95 0.44
N GLU A 68 -19.34 9.89 -0.34
CA GLU A 68 -20.35 9.88 -1.40
C GLU A 68 -21.76 9.72 -0.85
N GLU A 69 -21.92 9.04 0.29
CA GLU A 69 -23.21 8.91 0.98
C GLU A 69 -23.69 10.27 1.54
N SER A 70 -22.81 11.06 2.18
CA SER A 70 -23.16 12.41 2.68
C SER A 70 -23.34 13.49 1.59
N LYS A 71 -23.06 13.20 0.32
CA LYS A 71 -23.32 14.13 -0.80
C LYS A 71 -24.63 13.86 -1.52
N LYS A 72 -25.34 12.79 -1.14
CA LYS A 72 -26.63 12.39 -1.72
C LYS A 72 -27.84 12.77 -0.87
N GLU A 73 -27.64 13.38 0.30
CA GLU A 73 -28.68 14.00 1.12
C GLU A 73 -28.79 15.50 0.86
#